data_AF-A0A7S2UL14-F1
#
_entry.id   AF-A0A7S2UL14-F1
#
_cell.length_a   1.000
_cell.length_b   1.000
_cell.length_c   1.000
_cell.angle_alpha   90.00
_cell.angle_beta   90.00
_cell.angle_gamma   90.00
#
_symmetry.space_group_name_H-M   'P 1'
#
loop_
_entity.id
_entity.type
_entity.pdbx_description
1 polymer ?
#
loop_
_entity_poly.entity_id
_entity_poly.type
_entity_poly.pdbx_seq_one_letter_code
_entity_poly.pdbx_strand_id
1 'polypeptide(L)'
;ALLRAGRLDRHIYVPYPDANGREAILNLYGPHYSIQEQDDDDMDDDMDDDMDDDVSLFHWLAHSEELTGNCSGADLKTLLNEASLLAVRDPHETAIQKYHLQQAAHHIQSMKQKQHHQPSNNHNQRTPFFPYPNHLPCS
;
A
#
# COMPACT_ATOMS: atom_id res chain seq x y z
N ALA A 1 -32.26 -8.54 0.47
CA ALA A 1 -32.93 -8.79 1.76
C ALA A 1 -32.06 -8.50 3.01
N LEU A 2 -30.79 -8.08 2.86
CA LEU A 2 -29.88 -7.80 3.99
C LEU A 2 -30.04 -6.38 4.59
N LEU A 3 -30.38 -5.39 3.75
CA LEU A 3 -30.55 -3.97 4.13
C LEU A 3 -31.95 -3.61 4.63
N ARG A 4 -32.76 -4.60 5.01
CA ARG A 4 -34.07 -4.33 5.61
C ARG A 4 -33.87 -3.97 7.09
N ALA A 5 -34.65 -3.02 7.60
CA ALA A 5 -34.66 -2.66 9.01
C ALA A 5 -34.71 -3.90 9.91
N GLY A 6 -33.79 -3.97 10.89
CA GLY A 6 -33.67 -5.09 11.84
C GLY A 6 -32.60 -6.16 11.55
N ARG A 7 -31.76 -6.02 10.52
CA ARG A 7 -30.63 -6.95 10.27
C ARG A 7 -29.26 -6.26 10.14
N LEU A 8 -29.13 -5.28 9.25
CA LEU A 8 -27.93 -4.44 9.12
C LEU A 8 -28.35 -2.99 9.37
N ASP A 9 -28.41 -2.61 10.65
CA ASP A 9 -28.99 -1.35 11.09
C ASP A 9 -28.01 -0.16 10.98
N ARG A 10 -26.70 -0.42 10.95
CA ARG A 10 -25.66 0.61 10.86
C ARG A 10 -24.73 0.35 9.68
N HIS A 11 -24.52 1.38 8.88
CA HIS A 11 -23.47 1.42 7.86
C HIS A 11 -22.33 2.29 8.39
N ILE A 12 -21.18 1.68 8.60
CA ILE A 12 -19.95 2.38 8.98
C ILE A 12 -18.99 2.22 7.81
N TYR A 13 -18.68 3.33 7.16
CA TYR A 13 -17.66 3.37 6.12
C TYR A 13 -16.29 3.58 6.75
N VAL A 14 -15.32 2.77 6.32
CA VAL A 14 -13.92 2.91 6.74
C VAL A 14 -13.11 3.29 5.50
N PRO A 15 -12.57 4.52 5.43
CA PRO A 15 -11.76 4.96 4.30
C PRO A 15 -10.38 4.29 4.31
N TYR A 16 -9.60 4.52 3.25
CA TYR A 16 -8.17 4.25 3.26
C TYR A 16 -7.47 5.10 4.33
N PRO A 17 -6.39 4.59 4.94
CA PRO A 17 -5.63 5.34 5.93
C PRO A 17 -4.95 6.56 5.31
N ASP A 18 -4.97 7.68 6.06
CA ASP A 18 -4.14 8.85 5.83
C ASP A 18 -2.66 8.57 6.18
N ALA A 19 -1.75 9.53 5.93
CA ALA A 19 -0.33 9.34 6.22
C ALA A 19 -0.09 8.94 7.70
N ASN A 20 -0.71 9.66 8.64
CA ASN A 20 -0.63 9.37 10.07
C ASN A 20 -1.23 7.99 10.42
N GLY A 21 -2.34 7.61 9.79
CA GLY A 21 -2.95 6.30 9.96
C GLY A 21 -2.08 5.18 9.41
N ARG A 22 -1.38 5.40 8.29
CA ARG A 22 -0.39 4.45 7.76
C ARG A 22 0.77 4.29 8.74
N GLU A 23 1.29 5.39 9.28
CA GLU A 23 2.34 5.38 10.30
C GLU A 23 1.91 4.60 11.55
N ALA A 24 0.71 4.87 12.07
CA ALA A 24 0.17 4.16 13.23
C ALA A 24 0.02 2.65 12.97
N ILE A 25 -0.37 2.26 11.76
CA ILE A 25 -0.45 0.85 11.37
C ILE A 25 0.95 0.22 11.28
N LEU A 26 1.93 0.93 10.72
CA LEU A 26 3.31 0.45 10.63
C LEU A 26 3.93 0.31 12.02
N ASN A 27 3.75 1.28 12.90
CA ASN A 27 4.19 1.24 14.30
C ASN A 27 3.53 0.10 15.10
N LEU A 28 2.27 -0.24 14.79
CA LEU A 28 1.58 -1.38 15.40
C LEU A 28 2.21 -2.71 14.99
N TYR A 29 2.62 -2.86 13.73
CA TYR A 29 3.19 -4.10 13.21
C TYR A 29 4.72 -4.19 13.35
N GLY A 30 5.41 -3.05 13.43
CA GLY A 30 6.86 -2.93 13.48
C GLY A 30 7.55 -3.80 14.52
N PRO A 31 7.05 -3.89 15.78
CA PRO A 31 7.66 -4.72 16.82
C PRO A 31 7.75 -6.22 16.51
N HIS A 32 7.02 -6.71 15.49
CA HIS A 32 7.12 -8.11 15.06
C HIS A 32 8.33 -8.40 14.17
N TYR A 33 9.05 -7.38 13.72
CA TYR A 33 10.15 -7.51 12.75
C TYR A 33 11.46 -6.98 13.34
N SER A 34 12.58 -7.61 12.98
CA SER A 34 13.92 -7.08 13.25
C SER A 34 14.24 -5.99 12.24
N ILE A 35 14.07 -4.73 12.62
CA ILE A 35 14.39 -3.57 11.77
C ILE A 35 15.67 -2.96 12.30
N GLN A 36 16.62 -2.69 11.41
CA GLN A 36 17.80 -1.89 11.74
C GLN A 36 17.39 -0.43 11.63
N GLU A 37 17.19 0.22 12.77
CA GLU A 37 17.22 1.68 12.84
C GLU A 37 18.68 2.06 12.59
N GLN A 38 18.86 3.02 11.68
CA GLN A 38 20.19 3.45 11.29
C GLN A 38 20.70 4.28 12.48
N ASP A 39 21.49 3.67 13.35
CA ASP A 39 22.11 4.34 14.49
C ASP A 39 23.10 5.37 13.90
N ASP A 40 22.70 6.65 13.87
CA ASP A 40 23.53 7.77 13.44
C ASP A 40 24.59 8.14 14.51
N ASP A 41 25.26 7.13 15.07
CA ASP A 41 26.25 7.24 16.16
C ASP A 41 27.61 7.85 15.70
N ASP A 42 27.71 8.34 14.45
CA ASP A 42 28.94 8.90 13.86
C ASP A 42 28.77 10.38 13.43
N MET A 43 28.16 11.23 14.27
CA MET A 43 28.11 12.69 14.02
C MET A 43 29.01 13.46 14.97
N ASP A 44 30.04 14.11 14.41
CA ASP A 44 30.95 15.03 15.09
C ASP A 44 30.18 16.27 15.64
N ASP A 45 30.40 16.60 16.92
CA ASP A 45 29.72 17.61 17.78
C ASP A 45 29.79 19.10 17.32
N ASP A 46 30.21 19.44 16.09
CA ASP A 46 30.58 20.83 15.71
C ASP A 46 29.89 21.36 14.42
N MET A 47 28.56 21.20 14.26
CA MET A 47 27.80 21.85 13.18
C MET A 47 26.48 22.46 13.67
N ASP A 48 26.21 23.68 13.20
CA ASP A 48 25.10 24.55 13.59
C ASP A 48 23.69 23.92 13.45
N ASP A 49 22.93 24.07 14.53
CA ASP A 49 21.48 23.95 14.74
C ASP A 49 20.65 24.39 13.51
N ASP A 50 19.96 23.46 12.81
CA ASP A 50 18.69 23.71 12.06
C ASP A 50 18.15 22.56 11.16
N MET A 51 18.57 21.29 11.29
CA MET A 51 17.77 20.14 10.81
C MET A 51 18.05 18.87 11.61
N ASP A 52 17.48 18.81 12.82
CA ASP A 52 17.06 17.53 13.39
C ASP A 52 15.98 16.97 12.48
N ASP A 53 16.18 15.78 11.92
CA ASP A 53 15.06 14.88 11.67
C ASP A 53 15.64 13.48 11.44
N ASP A 54 15.94 12.80 12.54
CA ASP A 54 15.98 11.35 12.62
C ASP A 54 14.59 10.83 12.22
N VAL A 55 14.32 10.82 10.91
CA VAL A 55 13.03 10.39 10.38
C VAL A 55 12.98 8.88 10.50
N SER A 56 12.22 8.39 11.48
CA SER A 56 11.88 6.97 11.61
C SER A 56 11.51 6.38 10.24
N LEU A 57 12.05 5.20 9.91
CA LEU A 57 11.80 4.50 8.63
C LEU A 57 10.29 4.37 8.33
N PHE A 58 9.47 4.21 9.36
CA PHE A 58 8.02 4.15 9.23
C PHE A 58 7.38 5.49 8.89
N HIS A 59 7.89 6.58 9.45
CA HIS A 59 7.44 7.92 9.10
C HIS A 59 7.74 8.20 7.62
N TRP A 60 8.96 7.91 7.17
CA TRP A 60 9.33 8.04 5.74
C TRP A 60 8.41 7.22 4.82
N LEU A 61 8.19 5.94 5.16
CA LEU A 61 7.36 5.05 4.35
C LEU A 61 5.88 5.48 4.32
N ALA A 62 5.37 5.96 5.46
CA ALA A 62 4.00 6.44 5.59
C ALA A 62 3.76 7.73 4.80
N HIS A 63 4.70 8.66 4.77
CA HIS A 63 4.59 9.93 4.06
C HIS A 63 4.88 9.81 2.56
N SER A 64 5.51 8.72 2.13
CA SER A 64 5.75 8.43 0.72
C SER A 64 4.45 8.04 0.00
N GLU A 65 3.70 9.02 -0.53
CA GLU A 65 2.49 8.77 -1.33
C GLU A 65 2.77 7.89 -2.55
N GLU A 66 3.95 8.07 -3.17
CA GLU A 66 4.41 7.26 -4.28
C GLU A 66 4.49 5.78 -3.93
N LEU A 67 4.75 5.41 -2.66
CA LEU A 67 4.96 4.03 -2.21
C LEU A 67 3.74 3.45 -1.49
N THR A 68 3.06 4.24 -0.65
CA THR A 68 1.99 3.73 0.22
C THR A 68 0.67 4.48 0.11
N GLY A 69 0.55 5.49 -0.75
CA GLY A 69 -0.65 6.35 -0.84
C GLY A 69 -1.96 5.60 -1.06
N ASN A 70 -1.93 4.50 -1.83
CA ASN A 70 -3.12 3.71 -2.15
C ASN A 70 -3.16 2.38 -1.38
N CYS A 71 -2.40 2.22 -0.29
CA CYS A 71 -2.33 0.98 0.48
C CYS A 71 -3.44 0.91 1.54
N SER A 72 -4.10 -0.25 1.62
CA SER A 72 -4.94 -0.60 2.78
C SER A 72 -4.07 -1.03 3.96
N GLY A 73 -4.64 -1.11 5.17
CA GLY A 73 -3.91 -1.64 6.32
C GLY A 73 -3.43 -3.09 6.14
N ALA A 74 -4.13 -3.89 5.33
CA ALA A 74 -3.68 -5.24 4.97
C ALA A 74 -2.48 -5.20 4.00
N ASP A 75 -2.46 -4.25 3.08
CA ASP A 75 -1.35 -4.05 2.15
C ASP A 75 -0.07 -3.66 2.92
N LEU A 76 -0.17 -2.76 3.90
CA LEU A 76 0.97 -2.35 4.75
C LEU A 76 1.55 -3.52 5.54
N LYS A 77 0.70 -4.39 6.11
CA LYS A 77 1.15 -5.62 6.77
C LYS A 77 1.85 -6.57 5.78
N THR A 78 1.33 -6.68 4.56
CA THR A 78 1.88 -7.54 3.52
C THR A 78 3.24 -7.03 3.06
N LEU A 79 3.39 -5.71 2.91
CA LEU A 79 4.66 -5.05 2.62
C LEU A 79 5.73 -5.40 3.68
N LEU A 80 5.41 -5.31 4.97
CA LEU A 80 6.36 -5.68 6.04
C LEU A 80 6.73 -7.17 6.00
N ASN A 81 5.77 -8.05 5.73
CA ASN A 81 6.06 -9.48 5.54
C ASN A 81 7.01 -9.71 4.36
N GLU A 82 6.78 -9.06 3.21
CA GLU A 82 7.66 -9.18 2.05
C GLU A 82 9.06 -8.63 2.32
N ALA A 83 9.16 -7.47 2.98
CA ALA A 83 10.43 -6.89 3.38
C ALA A 83 11.22 -7.85 4.31
N SER A 84 10.53 -8.53 5.23
CA SER A 84 11.16 -9.54 6.08
C SER A 84 11.70 -10.74 5.30
N LEU A 85 11.00 -11.17 4.26
CA LEU A 85 11.43 -12.29 3.40
C LEU A 85 12.60 -11.89 2.49
N LEU A 86 12.63 -10.64 2.04
CA LEU A 86 13.78 -10.09 1.29
C LEU A 86 15.02 -10.01 2.19
N ALA A 87 14.86 -9.56 3.44
CA ALA A 87 15.94 -9.53 4.42
C ALA A 87 16.51 -10.92 4.70
N VAL A 88 15.65 -11.92 4.93
CA VAL A 88 16.08 -13.32 5.15
C VAL A 88 16.78 -13.92 3.93
N ARG A 89 16.47 -13.44 2.72
CA ARG A 89 17.07 -13.93 1.48
C ARG A 89 18.49 -13.41 1.28
N ASP A 90 18.81 -12.23 1.82
CA ASP A 90 20.10 -11.62 1.64
C ASP A 90 21.13 -12.21 2.62
N PRO A 91 22.28 -12.69 2.13
CA PRO A 91 23.26 -13.38 2.98
C PRO A 91 24.06 -12.41 3.88
N HIS A 92 23.93 -11.10 3.67
CA HIS A 92 24.72 -10.07 4.33
C HIS A 92 23.99 -9.40 5.50
N GLU A 93 22.68 -9.58 5.59
CA GLU A 93 21.84 -8.83 6.52
C GLU A 93 20.86 -9.76 7.24
N THR A 94 20.58 -9.47 8.51
CA THR A 94 19.63 -10.24 9.33
C THR A 94 18.45 -9.38 9.79
N ALA A 95 18.43 -8.12 9.38
CA ALA A 95 17.43 -7.14 9.73
C ALA A 95 16.89 -6.46 8.46
N ILE A 96 15.69 -5.93 8.58
CA ILE A 96 15.04 -5.16 7.54
C ILE A 96 15.70 -3.78 7.48
N GLN A 97 16.15 -3.45 6.29
CA GLN A 97 16.75 -2.19 5.89
C GLN A 97 15.78 -1.39 5.02
N LYS A 98 16.07 -0.11 4.83
CA LYS A 98 15.29 0.80 3.97
C LYS A 98 15.08 0.25 2.56
N TYR A 99 16.10 -0.39 1.97
CA TYR A 99 16.01 -0.91 0.61
C TYR A 99 15.03 -2.08 0.48
N HIS A 100 14.93 -2.95 1.50
CA HIS A 100 13.97 -4.06 1.54
C HIS A 100 12.53 -3.54 1.54
N LEU A 101 12.27 -2.51 2.34
CA LEU A 101 10.97 -1.84 2.39
C LEU A 101 10.61 -1.19 1.06
N GLN A 102 11.56 -0.52 0.42
CA GLN A 102 11.35 0.10 -0.88
C GLN A 102 11.04 -0.94 -1.98
N GLN A 103 11.79 -2.05 -2.01
CA GLN A 103 11.54 -3.12 -2.98
C GLN A 103 10.17 -3.78 -2.77
N ALA A 104 9.82 -4.09 -1.52
CA ALA A 104 8.51 -4.65 -1.17
C ALA A 104 7.37 -3.69 -1.57
N ALA A 105 7.53 -2.39 -1.28
CA ALA A 105 6.54 -1.37 -1.66
C ALA A 105 6.29 -1.35 -3.17
N HIS A 106 7.35 -1.24 -3.99
CA HIS A 106 7.22 -1.27 -5.45
C HIS A 106 6.59 -2.58 -5.95
N HIS A 107 6.90 -3.71 -5.30
CA HIS A 107 6.31 -4.99 -5.66
C HIS A 107 4.79 -5.00 -5.47
N ILE A 108 4.31 -4.64 -4.27
CA ILE A 108 2.88 -4.56 -3.93
C ILE A 108 2.13 -3.61 -4.88
N GLN A 109 2.74 -2.47 -5.20
CA GLN A 109 2.14 -1.52 -6.14
C GLN A 109 2.02 -2.09 -7.55
N SER A 110 3.07 -2.76 -8.04
CA SER A 110 3.04 -3.40 -9.35
C SER A 110 1.95 -4.48 -9.43
N MET A 111 1.73 -5.22 -8.33
CA MET A 111 0.66 -6.22 -8.25
C MET A 111 -0.72 -5.56 -8.32
N LYS A 112 -0.92 -4.46 -7.59
CA LYS A 112 -2.20 -3.74 -7.54
C LYS A 112 -2.55 -3.10 -8.88
N GLN A 113 -1.57 -2.55 -9.59
CA GLN A 113 -1.75 -2.02 -10.94
C GLN A 113 -2.14 -3.12 -11.94
N LYS A 114 -1.52 -4.31 -11.86
CA LYS A 114 -1.86 -5.46 -12.71
C LYS A 114 -3.27 -6.01 -12.45
N GLN A 115 -3.78 -5.92 -11.22
CA GLN A 115 -5.15 -6.34 -10.91
C GLN A 115 -6.21 -5.43 -11.53
N HIS A 116 -5.93 -4.12 -11.64
CA HIS A 116 -6.84 -3.17 -12.29
C HIS A 116 -6.77 -3.18 -13.82
N HIS A 117 -5.64 -3.61 -14.39
CA HIS A 117 -5.50 -3.83 -15.82
C HIS A 117 -6.20 -5.12 -16.22
N GLN A 118 -7.53 -5.06 -16.45
CA GLN A 118 -8.18 -6.09 -17.24
C GLN A 118 -7.43 -6.19 -18.58
N PRO A 119 -6.90 -7.37 -18.97
CA PRO A 119 -6.39 -7.50 -20.32
C PRO A 119 -7.56 -7.17 -21.25
N SER A 120 -7.40 -6.17 -22.11
CA SER A 120 -8.36 -5.96 -23.19
C SER A 120 -8.31 -7.26 -24.00
N ASN A 121 -9.37 -8.06 -23.86
CA ASN A 121 -9.51 -9.29 -24.58
C ASN A 121 -9.76 -8.90 -26.04
N ASN A 122 -8.68 -8.63 -26.79
CA ASN A 122 -8.73 -8.47 -28.23
C ASN A 122 -8.83 -9.85 -28.87
N HIS A 123 -9.91 -10.57 -28.53
CA HIS A 123 -10.34 -11.77 -29.20
C HIS A 123 -11.40 -11.36 -30.20
N ASN A 124 -10.91 -11.07 -31.40
CA ASN A 124 -11.68 -11.01 -32.63
C ASN A 124 -12.52 -12.31 -32.75
N GLN A 125 -13.82 -12.28 -32.45
CA GLN A 125 -14.83 -13.20 -32.98
C GLN A 125 -16.29 -12.84 -32.59
N ARG A 126 -17.01 -12.29 -33.58
CA ARG A 126 -18.42 -12.53 -33.94
C ARG A 126 -19.49 -12.37 -32.85
N THR A 127 -20.06 -11.16 -32.76
CA THR A 127 -21.48 -10.99 -32.40
C THR A 127 -22.27 -10.70 -33.68
N PRO A 128 -23.31 -11.47 -34.04
CA PRO A 128 -24.23 -11.03 -35.08
C PRO A 128 -24.96 -9.79 -34.56
N PHE A 129 -24.79 -8.69 -35.28
CA PHE A 129 -25.52 -7.45 -35.08
C PHE A 129 -26.99 -7.72 -35.39
N PHE A 130 -27.83 -7.83 -34.36
CA PHE A 130 -29.28 -7.78 -34.53
C PHE A 130 -29.72 -6.32 -34.34
N PRO A 131 -30.04 -5.57 -35.41
CA PRO A 131 -30.64 -4.27 -35.24
C PRO A 131 -32.11 -4.49 -34.86
N TYR A 132 -32.48 -4.20 -33.61
CA TYR A 132 -33.89 -4.01 -33.27
C TYR A 132 -34.36 -2.69 -33.89
N PRO A 133 -35.40 -2.69 -34.75
CA PRO A 133 -35.95 -1.46 -35.28
C PRO A 133 -37.02 -0.92 -34.31
N ASN A 134 -36.98 0.41 -34.12
CA ASN A 134 -38.11 1.28 -33.77
C ASN A 134 -38.64 1.25 -32.33
N HIS A 135 -38.11 2.14 -31.49
CA HIS A 135 -38.93 2.87 -30.53
C HIS A 135 -39.14 4.30 -31.03
N LEU A 136 -40.38 4.63 -31.35
CA LEU A 136 -40.84 5.99 -31.66
C LEU A 136 -40.70 6.90 -30.43
N PRO A 137 -40.42 8.20 -30.60
CA PRO A 137 -40.44 9.15 -29.49
C PRO A 137 -41.89 9.36 -29.02
N CYS A 138 -42.09 9.30 -27.70
CA CYS A 138 -43.35 9.68 -27.06
C CYS A 138 -43.58 11.19 -27.26
N SER A 139 -44.82 11.56 -27.56
CA SER A 139 -45.30 12.93 -27.85
C SER A 139 -45.18 13.88 -26.66
#